data_AF-A0A6I9HVK0-F1
#
_entry.id   AF-A0A6I9HVK0-F1
#
_cell.length_a   1.000
_cell.length_b   1.000
_cell.length_c   1.000
_cell.angle_alpha   90.00
_cell.angle_beta   90.00
_cell.angle_gamma   90.00
#
_symmetry.space_group_name_H-M   'P 1'
#
loop_
_entity.id
_entity.type
_entity.pdbx_description
1 polymer ?
#
loop_
_entity_poly.entity_id
_entity_poly.type
_entity_poly.pdbx_seq_one_letter_code
_entity_poly.pdbx_strand_id
1 'polypeptide(L)'
;VSAQEIRKENPLQFRFRAKFFPEDVSEELIQDITQKLFFLQVKEGILSDEIYCPPETAVLLGSYAVQAKFGDYNKEVHKPGYLNSERLIPQRVMDQHKLSREQWEERIQVWHAEHSGMLKESAMLEYLKIAQDLEMYGINYFEIKNKKGTDLWLGVDALGLNIYEKDD
;
A
#
# COMPACT_ATOMS: atom_id res chain seq x y z
N VAL A 1 -18.85 21.40 -21.03
CA VAL A 1 -18.60 20.82 -19.70
C VAL A 1 -19.78 19.92 -19.37
N SER A 2 -19.64 18.61 -19.44
CA SER A 2 -20.72 17.71 -18.99
C SER A 2 -20.87 17.86 -17.48
N ALA A 3 -22.06 18.21 -17.00
CA ALA A 3 -22.33 18.24 -15.57
C ALA A 3 -22.14 16.81 -15.02
N GLN A 4 -21.22 16.64 -14.06
CA GLN A 4 -21.09 15.38 -13.35
C GLN A 4 -22.30 15.22 -12.45
N GLU A 5 -23.18 14.26 -12.76
CA GLU A 5 -24.34 13.97 -11.94
C GLU A 5 -23.90 13.27 -10.66
N ILE A 6 -23.97 13.97 -9.52
CA ILE A 6 -23.72 13.39 -8.20
C ILE A 6 -24.95 12.60 -7.78
N ARG A 7 -24.75 11.35 -7.33
CA ARG A 7 -25.83 10.50 -6.81
C ARG A 7 -26.53 11.20 -5.64
N LYS A 8 -27.85 11.38 -5.76
CA LYS A 8 -28.66 12.08 -4.76
C LYS A 8 -28.91 11.19 -3.54
N GLU A 9 -28.00 11.27 -2.57
CA GLU A 9 -28.10 10.60 -1.26
C GLU A 9 -27.97 11.62 -0.13
N ASN A 10 -28.48 11.31 1.07
CA ASN A 10 -28.35 12.17 2.23
C ASN A 10 -27.79 11.38 3.44
N PRO A 11 -26.54 11.62 3.88
CA PRO A 11 -25.61 12.63 3.35
C PRO A 11 -25.00 12.20 2.01
N LEU A 12 -24.56 13.18 1.21
CA LEU A 12 -23.73 12.93 0.04
C LEU A 12 -22.42 12.25 0.47
N GLN A 13 -22.01 11.23 -0.28
CA GLN A 13 -20.82 10.45 0.01
C GLN A 13 -19.64 10.95 -0.84
N PHE A 14 -18.56 11.34 -0.18
CA PHE A 14 -17.31 11.74 -0.82
C PHE A 14 -16.14 10.96 -0.22
N ARG A 15 -15.14 10.67 -1.04
CA ARG A 15 -13.87 10.09 -0.60
C ARG A 15 -12.75 11.06 -0.90
N PHE A 16 -12.11 11.58 0.15
CA PHE A 16 -10.85 12.31 0.01
C PHE A 16 -9.73 11.28 -0.21
N ARG A 17 -9.07 11.35 -1.37
CA ARG A 17 -8.02 10.44 -1.81
C ARG A 17 -6.99 11.21 -2.63
N ALA A 18 -5.75 10.75 -2.59
CA ALA A 18 -4.71 11.20 -3.50
C ALA A 18 -5.07 10.72 -4.92
N LYS A 19 -5.10 11.67 -5.86
CA LYS A 19 -5.30 11.39 -7.28
C LYS A 19 -3.98 11.32 -8.05
N PHE A 20 -2.97 12.04 -7.57
CA PHE A 20 -1.63 12.11 -8.15
C PHE A 20 -0.63 11.70 -7.06
N PHE A 21 0.42 11.00 -7.47
CA PHE A 21 1.50 10.54 -6.62
C PHE A 21 2.76 11.35 -6.89
N PRO A 22 3.64 11.57 -5.89
CA PRO A 22 4.96 12.17 -6.12
C PRO A 22 5.84 11.23 -6.95
N GLU A 23 6.87 11.79 -7.61
CA GLU A 23 7.93 11.00 -8.27
C GLU A 23 8.85 10.38 -7.22
N ASP A 24 9.17 11.11 -6.15
CA ASP A 24 9.92 10.61 -5.00
C ASP A 24 9.23 10.99 -3.68
N VAL A 25 8.75 9.98 -2.94
CA VAL A 25 8.04 10.22 -1.67
C VAL A 25 8.90 10.87 -0.59
N SER A 26 10.23 10.66 -0.62
CA SER A 26 11.16 11.12 0.41
C SER A 26 11.56 12.59 0.23
N GLU A 27 11.59 13.06 -1.01
CA GLU A 27 11.93 14.44 -1.35
C GLU A 27 10.70 15.37 -1.40
N GLU A 28 9.52 14.84 -1.76
CA GLU A 28 8.36 15.67 -2.06
C GLU A 28 7.29 15.73 -0.95
N LEU A 29 7.19 14.72 -0.09
CA LEU A 29 6.17 14.70 0.97
C LEU A 29 6.62 15.46 2.22
N ILE A 30 6.23 16.74 2.29
CA ILE A 30 6.69 17.66 3.34
C ILE A 30 5.92 17.51 4.66
N GLN A 31 4.58 17.41 4.62
CA GLN A 31 3.74 17.44 5.83
C GLN A 31 3.41 16.02 6.33
N ASP A 32 3.48 15.82 7.65
CA ASP A 32 3.14 14.54 8.30
C ASP A 32 1.73 14.05 7.96
N ILE A 33 0.75 14.97 7.88
CA ILE A 33 -0.62 14.62 7.51
C ILE A 33 -0.70 14.09 6.08
N THR A 34 0.08 14.66 5.16
CA THR A 34 0.13 14.22 3.76
C THR A 34 0.78 12.85 3.68
N GLN A 35 1.93 12.65 4.34
CA GLN A 35 2.60 11.34 4.42
C GLN A 35 1.65 10.26 4.98
N LYS A 36 0.93 10.56 6.06
CA LYS A 36 -0.04 9.65 6.65
C LYS A 36 -1.17 9.27 5.70
N LEU A 37 -1.72 10.23 4.96
CA LEU A 37 -2.81 9.96 4.00
C LEU A 37 -2.33 9.10 2.83
N PHE A 38 -1.13 9.37 2.29
CA PHE A 38 -0.52 8.51 1.27
C PHE A 38 -0.24 7.10 1.81
N PHE A 39 0.39 6.99 2.99
CA PHE A 39 0.68 5.71 3.64
C PHE A 39 -0.60 4.87 3.78
N LEU A 40 -1.69 5.46 4.28
CA LEU A 40 -2.95 4.74 4.46
C LEU A 40 -3.56 4.29 3.13
N GLN A 41 -3.53 5.13 2.09
CA GLN A 41 -4.08 4.81 0.78
C GLN A 41 -3.25 3.73 0.07
N VAL A 42 -1.93 3.83 0.08
CA VAL A 42 -1.02 2.84 -0.54
C VAL A 42 -1.13 1.50 0.20
N LYS A 43 -1.15 1.53 1.54
CA LYS A 43 -1.36 0.32 2.35
C LYS A 43 -2.71 -0.33 2.07
N GLU A 44 -3.77 0.46 1.87
CA GLU A 44 -5.09 -0.05 1.47
C GLU A 44 -4.99 -0.79 0.13
N GLY A 45 -4.37 -0.18 -0.88
CA GLY A 45 -4.18 -0.77 -2.22
C GLY A 45 -3.32 -2.04 -2.24
N ILE A 46 -2.24 -2.08 -1.46
CA ILE A 46 -1.41 -3.29 -1.32
C ILE A 46 -2.21 -4.41 -0.65
N LEU A 47 -2.89 -4.12 0.46
CA LEU A 47 -3.63 -5.14 1.20
C LEU A 47 -4.81 -5.69 0.41
N SER A 48 -5.46 -4.88 -0.44
CA SER A 48 -6.55 -5.29 -1.33
C SER A 48 -6.09 -6.02 -2.60
N ASP A 49 -4.77 -6.22 -2.79
CA ASP A 49 -4.17 -6.75 -4.02
C ASP A 49 -4.44 -5.85 -5.26
N GLU A 50 -4.82 -4.58 -5.09
CA GLU A 50 -4.86 -3.59 -6.19
C GLU A 50 -3.45 -3.22 -6.68
N ILE A 51 -2.50 -3.19 -5.74
CA ILE A 51 -1.07 -3.02 -6.03
C ILE A 51 -0.41 -4.36 -5.73
N TYR A 52 0.11 -5.03 -6.77
CA TYR A 52 0.87 -6.26 -6.58
C TYR A 52 2.09 -5.99 -5.70
N CYS A 53 2.28 -6.84 -4.69
CA CYS A 53 3.40 -6.77 -3.76
C CYS A 53 3.96 -8.18 -3.52
N PRO A 54 5.25 -8.45 -3.80
CA PRO A 54 5.81 -9.78 -3.61
C PRO A 54 5.85 -10.17 -2.13
N PRO A 55 5.85 -11.48 -1.80
CA PRO A 55 5.73 -11.97 -0.43
C PRO A 55 6.74 -11.37 0.57
N GLU A 56 8.02 -11.30 0.21
CA GLU A 56 9.07 -10.79 1.09
C GLU A 56 8.84 -9.30 1.41
N THR A 57 8.52 -8.50 0.39
CA THR A 57 8.21 -7.07 0.53
C THR A 57 6.94 -6.87 1.33
N ALA A 58 5.90 -7.67 1.13
CA ALA A 58 4.65 -7.57 1.89
C ALA A 58 4.86 -7.76 3.39
N VAL A 59 5.70 -8.72 3.79
CA VAL A 59 6.05 -8.96 5.20
C VAL A 59 6.80 -7.78 5.79
N LEU A 60 7.79 -7.25 5.06
CA LEU A 60 8.56 -6.09 5.49
C LEU A 60 7.67 -4.85 5.65
N LEU A 61 6.83 -4.56 4.66
CA LEU A 61 5.84 -3.49 4.70
C LEU A 61 4.87 -3.67 5.87
N GLY A 62 4.41 -4.90 6.12
CA GLY A 62 3.59 -5.24 7.29
C GLY A 62 4.26 -4.85 8.60
N SER A 63 5.56 -5.11 8.75
CA SER A 63 6.31 -4.74 9.95
C SER A 63 6.45 -3.23 10.15
N TYR A 64 6.68 -2.45 9.08
CA TYR A 64 6.67 -0.99 9.15
C TYR A 64 5.29 -0.44 9.49
N ALA A 65 4.22 -1.03 8.97
CA ALA A 65 2.85 -0.64 9.30
C ALA A 65 2.52 -0.91 10.78
N VAL A 66 3.05 -2.00 11.35
CA VAL A 66 2.94 -2.28 12.78
C VAL A 66 3.70 -1.22 13.60
N GLN A 67 4.95 -0.90 13.25
CA GLN A 67 5.72 0.17 13.90
C GLN A 67 4.99 1.52 13.82
N ALA A 68 4.46 1.89 12.65
CA ALA A 68 3.70 3.14 12.46
C ALA A 68 2.44 3.20 13.34
N LYS A 69 1.81 2.06 13.64
CA LYS A 69 0.59 2.00 14.47
C LYS A 69 0.92 1.94 15.96
N PHE A 70 1.76 0.99 16.37
CA PHE A 70 2.00 0.64 17.77
C PHE A 70 3.22 1.36 18.37
N GLY A 71 4.16 1.84 17.54
CA GLY A 71 5.48 2.28 18.00
C GLY A 71 6.31 1.08 18.46
N ASP A 72 7.40 1.34 19.17
CA ASP A 72 8.40 0.32 19.53
C ASP A 72 7.80 -0.96 20.15
N TYR A 73 8.29 -2.10 19.67
CA TYR A 73 7.96 -3.39 20.25
C TYR A 73 8.44 -3.51 21.71
N ASN A 74 7.49 -3.56 22.65
CA ASN A 74 7.71 -3.95 24.04
C ASN A 74 7.11 -5.33 24.35
N LYS A 75 7.95 -6.30 24.77
CA LYS A 75 7.53 -7.68 25.11
C LYS A 75 6.52 -7.77 26.27
N GLU A 76 6.53 -6.82 27.20
CA GLU A 76 5.60 -6.79 28.34
C GLU A 76 4.17 -6.38 27.91
N VAL A 77 4.09 -5.52 26.89
CA VAL A 77 2.84 -4.95 26.35
C VAL A 77 2.32 -5.80 25.17
N HIS A 78 3.19 -6.12 24.21
CA HIS A 78 2.87 -6.84 22.99
C HIS A 78 3.01 -8.35 23.18
N LYS A 79 2.04 -8.91 23.91
CA LYS A 79 1.92 -10.36 24.11
C LYS A 79 1.45 -11.06 22.83
N PRO A 80 1.68 -12.38 22.68
CA PRO A 80 1.20 -13.14 21.54
C PRO A 80 -0.28 -12.88 21.23
N GLY A 81 -0.60 -12.64 19.97
CA GLY A 81 -1.95 -12.30 19.51
C GLY A 81 -2.30 -10.81 19.49
N TYR A 82 -1.37 -9.90 19.82
CA TYR A 82 -1.62 -8.45 19.72
C TYR A 82 -1.90 -7.95 18.29
N LEU A 83 -1.60 -8.77 17.28
CA LEU A 83 -1.83 -8.48 15.86
C LEU A 83 -3.06 -9.21 15.27
N ASN A 84 -3.84 -9.93 16.08
CA ASN A 84 -4.99 -10.71 15.63
C ASN A 84 -6.10 -9.89 14.97
N SER A 85 -6.21 -8.59 15.30
CA SER A 85 -7.17 -7.67 14.67
C SER A 85 -6.64 -7.02 13.40
N GLU A 86 -5.35 -7.18 13.10
CA GLU A 86 -4.71 -6.48 11.99
C GLU A 86 -4.81 -7.25 10.69
N ARG A 87 -4.95 -6.50 9.59
CA ARG A 87 -4.72 -7.02 8.24
C ARG A 87 -3.27 -6.76 7.89
N LEU A 88 -2.45 -7.79 8.06
CA LEU A 88 -0.99 -7.67 8.06
C LEU A 88 -0.39 -7.70 6.64
N ILE A 89 -0.88 -8.62 5.80
CA ILE A 89 -0.39 -8.88 4.45
C ILE A 89 -1.57 -9.21 3.52
N PRO A 90 -1.38 -9.14 2.19
CA PRO A 90 -2.41 -9.49 1.22
C PRO A 90 -2.84 -10.96 1.35
N GLN A 91 -4.10 -11.26 1.05
CA GLN A 91 -4.65 -12.61 1.19
C GLN A 91 -3.90 -13.61 0.30
N ARG A 92 -3.55 -13.19 -0.92
CA ARG A 92 -2.75 -13.98 -1.86
C ARG A 92 -1.43 -14.46 -1.25
N VAL A 93 -0.72 -13.62 -0.48
CA VAL A 93 0.56 -13.99 0.15
C VAL A 93 0.36 -15.06 1.22
N MET A 94 -0.73 -14.95 2.01
CA MET A 94 -1.10 -15.97 2.99
C MET A 94 -1.43 -17.30 2.32
N ASP A 95 -2.22 -17.28 1.25
CA ASP A 95 -2.69 -18.49 0.56
C ASP A 95 -1.56 -19.26 -0.14
N GLN A 96 -0.50 -18.56 -0.58
CA GLN A 96 0.68 -19.16 -1.23
C GLN A 96 1.60 -19.90 -0.24
N HIS A 97 1.48 -19.65 1.07
CA HIS A 97 2.36 -20.23 2.08
C HIS A 97 1.58 -21.11 3.05
N LYS A 98 2.18 -22.24 3.44
CA LYS A 98 1.60 -23.14 4.46
C LYS A 98 1.92 -22.68 5.88
N LEU A 99 1.60 -21.43 6.19
CA LEU A 99 1.82 -20.83 7.51
C LEU A 99 0.49 -20.50 8.16
N SER A 100 0.37 -20.76 9.46
CA SER A 100 -0.78 -20.31 10.24
C SER A 100 -0.73 -18.80 10.45
N ARG A 101 -1.85 -18.22 10.89
CA ARG A 101 -1.93 -16.79 11.24
C ARG A 101 -0.90 -16.44 12.32
N GLU A 102 -0.78 -17.28 13.34
CA GLU A 102 0.17 -17.09 14.44
C GLU A 102 1.62 -17.09 13.94
N GLN A 103 1.96 -17.97 12.99
CA GLN A 103 3.30 -18.00 12.41
C GLN A 103 3.60 -16.74 11.58
N TRP A 104 2.60 -16.17 10.90
CA TRP A 104 2.75 -14.88 10.23
C TRP A 104 2.95 -13.74 11.23
N GLU A 105 2.19 -13.73 12.32
CA GLU A 105 2.33 -12.76 13.40
C GLU A 105 3.71 -12.82 14.06
N GLU A 106 4.23 -14.01 14.33
CA GLU A 106 5.59 -14.20 14.85
C GLU A 106 6.64 -13.62 13.89
N ARG A 107 6.54 -13.92 12.59
CA ARG A 107 7.48 -13.38 11.59
C ARG A 107 7.45 -11.85 11.54
N ILE A 108 6.26 -11.26 11.51
CA ILE A 108 6.12 -9.80 11.47
C ILE A 108 6.56 -9.17 12.78
N GLN A 109 6.29 -9.81 13.92
CA GLN A 109 6.75 -9.34 15.23
C GLN A 109 8.28 -9.30 15.30
N VAL A 110 8.98 -10.30 14.78
CA VAL A 110 10.46 -10.30 14.72
C VAL A 110 10.95 -9.06 13.97
N TRP A 111 10.41 -8.78 12.78
CA TRP A 111 10.76 -7.57 12.02
C TRP A 111 10.34 -6.28 12.73
N HIS A 112 9.19 -6.27 13.41
CA HIS A 112 8.75 -5.11 14.20
C HIS A 112 9.75 -4.77 15.32
N ALA A 113 10.37 -5.77 15.94
CA ALA A 113 11.37 -5.53 16.98
C ALA A 113 12.66 -4.88 16.45
N GLU A 114 13.02 -5.14 15.18
CA GLU A 114 14.18 -4.53 14.52
C GLU A 114 13.98 -3.02 14.24
N HIS A 115 12.74 -2.53 14.24
CA HIS A 115 12.42 -1.11 14.04
C HIS A 115 12.43 -0.28 15.31
N SER A 116 12.93 -0.83 16.43
CA SER A 116 12.96 -0.12 17.72
C SER A 116 13.73 1.20 17.63
N GLY A 117 13.12 2.26 18.17
CA GLY A 117 13.65 3.63 18.12
C GLY A 117 13.20 4.42 16.89
N MET A 118 12.50 3.78 15.93
CA MET A 118 11.95 4.46 14.77
C MET A 118 10.67 5.22 15.12
N LEU A 119 10.61 6.49 14.77
CA LEU A 119 9.39 7.30 14.92
C LEU A 119 8.26 6.78 14.01
N LYS A 120 7.00 6.99 14.41
CA LYS A 120 5.84 6.52 13.63
C LYS A 120 5.79 7.17 12.25
N GLU A 121 6.15 8.44 12.18
CA GLU A 121 6.25 9.24 10.96
C GLU A 121 7.33 8.67 10.03
N SER A 122 8.51 8.37 10.58
CA SER A 122 9.60 7.73 9.82
C SER A 122 9.21 6.34 9.32
N ALA A 123 8.48 5.55 10.12
CA ALA A 123 8.00 4.24 9.69
C ALA A 123 6.99 4.33 8.53
N MET A 124 6.11 5.34 8.54
CA MET A 124 5.20 5.61 7.42
C MET A 124 5.97 6.02 6.15
N LEU A 125 7.01 6.85 6.30
CA LEU A 125 7.84 7.27 5.17
C LEU A 125 8.66 6.12 4.58
N GLU A 126 9.30 5.30 5.42
CA GLU A 126 10.04 4.12 4.95
C GLU A 126 9.13 3.09 4.29
N TYR A 127 7.90 2.91 4.79
CA TYR A 127 6.88 2.12 4.10
C TYR A 127 6.65 2.63 2.67
N LEU A 128 6.46 3.95 2.50
CA LEU A 128 6.21 4.56 1.20
C LEU A 128 7.43 4.46 0.27
N LYS A 129 8.64 4.61 0.81
CA LYS A 129 9.89 4.48 0.04
C LYS A 129 10.11 3.08 -0.51
N ILE A 130 9.67 2.05 0.19
CA ILE A 130 9.69 0.66 -0.32
C ILE A 130 8.54 0.45 -1.30
N ALA A 131 7.36 0.98 -1.00
CA ALA A 131 6.17 0.76 -1.83
C ALA A 131 6.24 1.48 -3.18
N GLN A 132 6.95 2.60 -3.29
CA GLN A 132 7.09 3.34 -4.56
C GLN A 132 7.85 2.55 -5.63
N ASP A 133 8.68 1.58 -5.23
CA ASP A 133 9.45 0.72 -6.15
C ASP A 133 8.62 -0.46 -6.68
N LEU A 134 7.36 -0.61 -6.25
CA LEU A 134 6.48 -1.67 -6.78
C LEU A 134 6.01 -1.33 -8.20
N GLU A 135 6.01 -2.32 -9.08
CA GLU A 135 5.72 -2.16 -10.51
C GLU A 135 4.34 -1.56 -10.81
N MET A 136 3.38 -1.70 -9.90
CA MET A 136 2.01 -1.18 -10.06
C MET A 136 1.75 0.09 -9.23
N TYR A 137 2.75 0.61 -8.51
CA TYR A 137 2.58 1.77 -7.65
C TYR A 137 2.29 3.04 -8.46
N GLY A 138 1.25 3.77 -8.05
CA GLY A 138 0.93 5.08 -8.64
C GLY A 138 0.41 5.04 -10.09
N ILE A 139 0.24 3.85 -10.68
CA ILE A 139 -0.20 3.69 -12.07
C ILE A 139 -1.72 3.56 -12.15
N ASN A 140 -2.33 4.36 -13.02
CA ASN A 140 -3.72 4.21 -13.43
C ASN A 140 -3.77 3.45 -14.76
N TYR A 141 -4.42 2.28 -14.76
CA TYR A 141 -4.53 1.43 -15.94
C TYR A 141 -5.81 1.71 -16.73
N PHE A 142 -5.69 1.75 -18.05
CA PHE A 142 -6.81 1.92 -18.98
C PHE A 142 -6.71 0.92 -20.13
N GLU A 143 -7.83 0.30 -20.49
CA GLU A 143 -7.89 -0.57 -21.67
C GLU A 143 -7.82 0.26 -22.94
N ILE A 144 -6.89 -0.08 -23.83
CA ILE A 144 -6.73 0.58 -25.13
C ILE A 144 -6.56 -0.44 -26.25
N LYS A 145 -6.71 0.01 -27.49
CA LYS A 145 -6.37 -0.77 -28.69
C LYS A 145 -5.46 0.02 -29.62
N ASN A 146 -4.50 -0.65 -30.25
CA ASN A 146 -3.69 -0.04 -31.31
C ASN A 146 -4.44 -0.07 -32.66
N LYS A 147 -3.83 0.49 -33.72
CA LYS A 147 -4.41 0.50 -35.08
C LYS A 147 -4.71 -0.90 -35.64
N LYS A 148 -3.98 -1.93 -35.22
CA LYS A 148 -4.20 -3.33 -35.61
C LYS A 148 -5.31 -4.01 -34.79
N GLY A 149 -5.88 -3.33 -33.80
CA GLY A 149 -6.93 -3.85 -32.92
C GLY A 149 -6.42 -4.71 -31.77
N THR A 150 -5.10 -4.74 -31.52
CA THR A 150 -4.51 -5.47 -30.38
C THR A 150 -4.94 -4.84 -29.07
N ASP A 151 -5.46 -5.64 -28.15
CA ASP A 151 -5.80 -5.24 -26.78
C ASP A 151 -4.53 -5.03 -25.95
N LEU A 152 -4.44 -3.87 -25.31
CA LEU A 152 -3.28 -3.43 -24.53
C LEU A 152 -3.77 -2.66 -23.29
N TRP A 153 -2.89 -2.47 -22.32
CA TRP A 153 -3.08 -1.52 -21.22
C TRP A 153 -2.25 -0.26 -21.44
N LEU A 154 -2.85 0.89 -21.16
CA LEU A 154 -2.16 2.17 -20.96
C LEU A 154 -2.01 2.40 -19.46
N GLY A 155 -0.78 2.51 -18.97
CA GLY A 155 -0.50 3.00 -17.63
C GLY A 155 -0.19 4.49 -17.66
N VAL A 156 -0.84 5.24 -16.77
CA VAL A 156 -0.57 6.67 -16.55
C VAL A 156 -0.11 6.87 -15.11
N ASP A 157 1.11 7.38 -14.95
CA ASP A 157 1.72 7.66 -13.65
C ASP A 157 2.37 9.06 -13.62
N ALA A 158 3.14 9.36 -12.58
CA ALA A 158 3.85 10.63 -12.42
C ALA A 158 5.02 10.79 -13.41
N LEU A 159 5.60 9.69 -13.88
CA LEU A 159 6.78 9.68 -14.76
C LEU A 159 6.40 9.76 -16.24
N GLY A 160 5.22 9.28 -16.62
CA GLY A 160 4.70 9.39 -17.97
C GLY A 160 3.63 8.38 -18.34
N LEU A 161 3.79 7.80 -19.53
CA LEU A 161 2.84 6.88 -20.16
C LEU A 161 3.55 5.57 -20.52
N ASN A 162 2.97 4.45 -20.06
CA ASN A 162 3.49 3.11 -20.26
C ASN A 162 2.47 2.26 -21.04
N ILE A 163 2.96 1.28 -21.82
CA ILE A 163 2.12 0.36 -22.59
C ILE A 163 2.45 -1.07 -22.15
N TYR A 164 1.43 -1.84 -21.77
CA TYR A 164 1.56 -3.23 -21.35
C TYR A 164 0.75 -4.17 -22.24
N GLU A 165 1.21 -5.40 -22.38
CA GLU A 165 0.42 -6.47 -23.00
C GLU A 165 -0.76 -6.85 -22.08
N LYS A 166 -1.80 -7.50 -22.62
CA LYS A 166 -3.05 -7.72 -21.87
C LYS A 166 -2.92 -8.78 -20.76
N ASP A 167 -2.01 -9.72 -20.94
CA ASP A 167 -1.85 -10.92 -20.11
C ASP A 167 -0.67 -10.84 -19.12
N ASP A 168 0.03 -9.70 -19.10
CA ASP A 168 1.12 -9.36 -18.17
C ASP A 168 0.65 -8.28 -17.17
#